data_AF-A0A656QHM3-F1
#
_entry.id   AF-A0A656QHM3-F1
#
_cell.length_a   1.000
_cell.length_b   1.000
_cell.length_c   1.000
_cell.angle_alpha   90.00
_cell.angle_beta   90.00
_cell.angle_gamma   90.00
#
_symmetry.space_group_name_H-M   'P 1'
#
loop_
_entity.id
_entity.type
_entity.pdbx_description
1 polymer ?
#
loop_
_entity_poly.entity_id
_entity_poly.type
_entity_poly.pdbx_seq_one_letter_code
_entity_poly.pdbx_strand_id
1 'polypeptide(L)'
;MSTGKSIPVWFAEEDRRRVEEAAALAGCKHLSKYIRDKALSRESQREAARDSVEAWAEHQELVGRLAEIERSQKTAQALLAMLIFLMRKKATTGEFNELVVACEKAGMPAELLAASSPELASLIARFTEDP
;
A
#
# COMPACT_ATOMS: atom_id res chain seq x y z
N MET A 1 52.93 13.11 -7.05
CA MET A 1 51.87 13.16 -8.07
C MET A 1 50.83 12.12 -7.71
N SER A 2 49.55 12.49 -7.58
CA SER A 2 48.48 11.57 -7.19
C SER A 2 48.11 10.67 -8.36
N THR A 3 48.44 9.37 -8.26
CA THR A 3 48.08 8.33 -9.23
C THR A 3 46.61 7.93 -9.06
N GLY A 4 45.68 8.76 -9.54
CA GLY A 4 44.25 8.45 -9.58
C GLY A 4 43.81 8.05 -10.99
N LYS A 5 43.03 6.96 -11.12
CA LYS A 5 42.36 6.61 -12.38
C LYS A 5 41.10 7.46 -12.54
N SER A 6 40.86 7.98 -13.74
CA SER A 6 39.62 8.71 -14.06
C SER A 6 38.45 7.75 -14.21
N ILE A 7 37.27 8.15 -13.72
CA ILE A 7 36.01 7.40 -13.85
C ILE A 7 35.06 8.30 -14.66
N PRO A 8 34.77 7.97 -15.93
CA PRO A 8 33.78 8.71 -16.71
C PRO A 8 32.38 8.40 -16.21
N VAL A 9 31.59 9.44 -15.92
CA VAL A 9 30.18 9.34 -15.50
C VAL A 9 29.35 10.15 -16.48
N TRP A 10 28.28 9.55 -17.00
CA TRP A 10 27.35 10.21 -17.90
C TRP A 10 26.18 10.80 -17.12
N PHE A 11 25.82 12.03 -17.46
CA PHE A 11 24.65 12.74 -16.93
C PHE A 11 23.74 13.13 -18.10
N ALA A 12 22.44 13.11 -17.87
CA ALA A 12 21.53 13.84 -18.75
C ALA A 12 21.80 15.34 -18.66
N GLU A 13 21.45 16.11 -19.70
CA GLU A 13 21.78 17.54 -19.76
C GLU A 13 21.18 18.34 -18.59
N GLU A 14 19.97 17.97 -18.15
CA GLU A 14 19.30 18.55 -16.98
C GLU A 14 20.02 18.20 -15.67
N ASP A 15 20.45 16.94 -15.52
CA ASP A 15 21.21 16.50 -14.36
C ASP A 15 22.55 17.21 -14.25
N ARG A 16 23.23 17.39 -15.40
CA ARG A 16 24.49 18.12 -15.48
C ARG A 16 24.33 19.56 -14.97
N ARG A 17 23.31 20.27 -15.44
CA ARG A 17 23.02 21.65 -14.98
C ARG A 17 22.78 21.71 -13.48
N ARG A 18 21.97 20.79 -12.95
CA ARG A 18 21.69 20.73 -11.50
C ARG A 18 22.96 20.50 -10.68
N VAL A 19 23.86 19.62 -11.14
CA VAL A 19 25.13 19.37 -10.43
C VAL A 19 26.06 20.58 -10.51
N GLU A 20 26.10 21.28 -11.65
CA GLU A 20 26.90 22.50 -11.83
C GLU A 20 26.40 23.66 -10.95
N GLU A 21 25.09 23.88 -10.90
CA GLU A 21 24.47 24.87 -10.02
C GLU A 21 24.74 24.55 -8.54
N ALA A 22 24.56 23.29 -8.14
CA ALA A 22 24.82 22.86 -6.77
C ALA A 22 26.30 22.99 -6.39
N ALA A 23 27.23 22.71 -7.32
CA ALA A 23 28.66 22.91 -7.12
C ALA A 23 29.00 24.40 -6.96
N ALA A 24 28.36 25.28 -7.72
CA ALA A 24 28.53 26.73 -7.62
C ALA A 24 28.00 27.25 -6.28
N LEU A 25 26.82 26.82 -5.84
CA LEU A 25 26.24 27.18 -4.53
C LEU A 25 27.11 26.69 -3.37
N ALA A 26 27.74 25.53 -3.51
CA ALA A 26 28.69 24.99 -2.53
C ALA A 26 30.09 25.65 -2.59
N GLY A 27 30.31 26.65 -3.45
CA GLY A 27 31.60 27.34 -3.59
C GLY A 27 32.72 26.47 -4.16
N CYS A 28 32.39 25.36 -4.83
CA CYS A 28 33.38 24.44 -5.38
C CYS A 28 33.91 24.94 -6.72
N LYS A 29 35.22 25.22 -6.79
CA LYS A 29 35.91 25.66 -8.02
C LYS A 29 35.92 24.59 -9.14
N HIS A 30 35.79 23.32 -8.78
CA HIS A 30 35.82 22.20 -9.73
C HIS A 30 34.66 21.25 -9.47
N LEU A 31 33.88 20.96 -10.51
CA LEU A 31 32.76 20.02 -10.47
C LEU A 31 33.20 18.62 -10.00
N SER A 32 34.38 18.17 -10.45
CA SER A 32 34.95 16.88 -10.04
C SER A 32 35.26 16.79 -8.55
N LYS A 33 35.60 17.91 -7.90
CA LYS A 33 35.78 17.98 -6.45
C LYS A 33 34.43 17.89 -5.74
N TYR A 34 33.45 18.65 -6.21
CA TYR A 34 32.09 18.62 -5.66
C TYR A 34 31.47 17.21 -5.73
N ILE A 35 31.55 16.56 -6.89
CA ILE A 35 31.04 15.20 -7.10
C ILE A 35 31.75 14.21 -6.18
N ARG A 36 33.08 14.29 -6.07
CA ARG A 36 33.85 13.41 -5.17
C ARG A 36 33.46 13.61 -3.72
N ASP A 37 33.40 14.86 -3.27
CA ASP A 37 33.10 15.18 -1.87
C ASP A 37 31.66 14.76 -1.51
N LYS A 38 30.70 14.93 -2.42
CA LYS A 38 29.32 14.44 -2.25
C LYS A 38 29.21 12.91 -2.29
N ALA A 39 29.95 12.25 -3.18
CA ALA A 39 29.95 10.79 -3.28
C ALA A 39 30.62 10.10 -2.07
N LEU A 40 31.60 10.77 -1.45
CA LEU A 40 32.30 10.27 -0.26
C LEU A 40 31.72 10.79 1.06
N SER A 41 30.75 11.70 1.02
CA SER A 41 30.14 12.24 2.23
C SER A 41 29.35 11.15 2.96
N ARG A 42 29.63 10.97 4.24
CA ARG A 42 28.83 10.10 5.11
C ARG A 42 27.42 10.63 5.34
N GLU A 43 27.22 11.93 5.15
CA GLU A 43 25.92 12.60 5.26
C GLU A 43 24.97 12.09 4.17
N SER A 44 25.41 12.13 2.90
CA SER A 44 24.59 11.70 1.75
C SER A 44 24.24 10.22 1.79
N GLN A 45 25.16 9.38 2.28
CA GLN A 45 24.89 7.96 2.50
C GLN A 45 23.88 7.71 3.63
N ARG A 46 23.89 8.54 4.67
CA ARG A 46 22.92 8.44 5.78
C ARG A 46 21.56 8.99 5.42
N GLU A 47 21.51 10.10 4.68
CA GLU A 47 20.28 10.70 4.15
C GLU A 47 19.59 9.73 3.19
N ALA A 48 20.29 9.21 2.18
CA ALA A 48 19.71 8.22 1.25
C ALA A 48 19.26 6.92 1.93
N ALA A 49 19.98 6.48 2.98
CA ALA A 49 19.59 5.31 3.77
C ALA A 49 18.38 5.60 4.68
N ARG A 50 18.23 6.82 5.19
CA ARG A 50 17.06 7.23 5.99
C ARG A 50 15.83 7.40 5.13
N ASP A 51 15.94 8.12 4.01
CA ASP A 51 14.86 8.32 3.05
C ASP A 51 14.34 6.99 2.51
N SER A 52 15.23 6.01 2.29
CA SER A 52 14.82 4.67 1.82
C SER A 52 14.13 3.83 2.90
N VAL A 53 14.52 3.97 4.17
CA VAL A 53 13.87 3.27 5.29
C VAL A 53 12.51 3.90 5.62
N GLU A 54 12.40 5.23 5.61
CA GLU A 54 11.15 5.94 5.80
C GLU A 54 10.16 5.65 4.67
N ALA A 55 10.61 5.73 3.41
CA ALA A 55 9.78 5.36 2.25
C ALA A 55 9.32 3.91 2.29
N TRP A 56 10.17 2.99 2.77
CA TRP A 56 9.79 1.59 2.94
C TRP A 56 8.75 1.41 4.04
N ALA A 57 8.90 2.10 5.17
CA ALA A 57 7.94 2.06 6.28
C ALA A 57 6.58 2.63 5.87
N GLU A 58 6.56 3.77 5.17
CA GLU A 58 5.34 4.36 4.61
C GLU A 58 4.66 3.40 3.61
N HIS A 59 5.44 2.74 2.76
CA HIS A 59 4.90 1.77 1.82
C HIS A 59 4.24 0.58 2.53
N GLN A 60 4.88 0.04 3.58
CA GLN A 60 4.30 -1.04 4.37
C GLN A 60 3.01 -0.61 5.10
N GLU A 61 2.97 0.60 5.64
CA GLU A 61 1.76 1.14 6.25
C GLU A 61 0.63 1.28 5.23
N LEU A 62 0.92 1.81 4.04
CA LEU A 62 -0.06 1.92 2.96
C LEU A 62 -0.59 0.57 2.51
N VAL A 63 0.28 -0.44 2.37
CA VAL A 63 -0.13 -1.82 2.05
C VAL A 63 -1.03 -2.40 3.15
N GLY A 64 -0.70 -2.16 4.42
CA GLY A 64 -1.53 -2.59 5.55
C GLY A 64 -2.93 -1.96 5.52
N ARG A 65 -3.00 -0.63 5.31
CA ARG A 65 -4.27 0.09 5.16
C ARG A 65 -5.08 -0.41 3.96
N LEU A 66 -4.41 -0.71 2.84
CA LEU A 66 -5.08 -1.22 1.63
C LEU A 66 -5.67 -2.63 1.87
N ALA A 67 -4.94 -3.51 2.55
CA ALA A 67 -5.45 -4.83 2.93
C ALA A 67 -6.65 -4.75 3.89
N GLU A 68 -6.69 -3.74 4.76
CA GLU A 68 -7.84 -3.47 5.63
C GLU A 68 -9.05 -2.97 4.84
N ILE A 69 -8.85 -2.04 3.90
CA ILE A 69 -9.89 -1.57 3.00
C ILE A 69 -10.47 -2.72 2.18
N GLU A 70 -9.64 -3.57 1.59
CA GLU A 70 -10.10 -4.73 0.82
C GLU A 70 -10.95 -5.69 1.66
N ARG A 71 -10.55 -5.97 2.90
CA ARG A 71 -11.35 -6.77 3.84
C ARG A 71 -12.69 -6.10 4.15
N SER A 72 -12.70 -4.80 4.38
CA SER A 72 -13.93 -4.04 4.63
C SER A 72 -14.87 -4.06 3.41
N GLN A 73 -14.31 -3.97 2.20
CA GLN A 73 -15.06 -3.96 0.95
C GLN A 73 -15.69 -5.34 0.67
N LYS A 74 -14.94 -6.42 0.87
CA LYS A 74 -15.48 -7.79 0.77
C LYS A 74 -16.65 -8.01 1.74
N THR A 75 -16.53 -7.49 2.97
CA THR A 75 -17.61 -7.54 3.96
C THR A 75 -18.85 -6.78 3.50
N ALA A 76 -18.67 -5.55 3.01
CA ALA A 76 -19.77 -4.73 2.51
C ALA A 76 -20.48 -5.37 1.30
N GLN A 77 -19.71 -5.97 0.38
CA GLN A 77 -20.26 -6.69 -0.77
C GLN A 77 -21.07 -7.92 -0.36
N ALA A 78 -20.60 -8.68 0.65
CA ALA A 78 -21.36 -9.81 1.18
C ALA A 78 -22.70 -9.36 1.80
N LEU A 79 -22.70 -8.28 2.59
CA LEU A 79 -23.93 -7.71 3.16
C LEU A 79 -24.90 -7.23 2.07
N LEU A 80 -24.39 -6.58 1.01
CA LEU A 80 -25.19 -6.18 -0.14
C LEU A 80 -25.82 -7.38 -0.86
N ALA A 81 -25.06 -8.47 -1.05
CA ALA A 81 -25.57 -9.69 -1.65
C ALA A 81 -26.70 -10.32 -0.81
N MET A 82 -26.55 -10.33 0.52
CA MET A 82 -27.59 -10.80 1.44
C MET A 82 -28.87 -9.96 1.35
N LEU A 83 -28.73 -8.62 1.35
CA LEU A 83 -29.87 -7.71 1.20
C LEU A 83 -30.59 -7.90 -0.14
N ILE A 84 -29.83 -8.04 -1.24
CA ILE A 84 -30.41 -8.30 -2.57
C ILE A 84 -31.16 -9.64 -2.60
N PHE A 85 -30.63 -10.67 -1.95
CA PHE A 85 -31.30 -11.97 -1.85
C PHE A 85 -32.63 -11.88 -1.09
N LEU A 86 -32.63 -11.19 0.07
CA LEU A 86 -33.83 -10.99 0.87
C LEU A 86 -34.89 -10.15 0.15
N MET A 87 -34.47 -9.10 -0.56
CA MET A 87 -35.35 -8.32 -1.44
C MET A 87 -35.96 -9.19 -2.54
N ARG A 88 -35.18 -10.08 -3.18
CA ARG A 88 -35.69 -11.00 -4.21
C ARG A 88 -36.69 -12.02 -3.66
N LYS A 89 -36.53 -12.45 -2.40
CA LYS A 89 -37.46 -13.37 -1.74
C LYS A 89 -38.75 -12.73 -1.23
N LYS A 90 -38.91 -11.40 -1.37
CA LYS A 90 -40.01 -10.63 -0.72
C LYS A 90 -40.07 -10.91 0.79
N ALA A 91 -38.89 -10.90 1.42
CA ALA A 91 -38.78 -11.19 2.83
C ALA A 91 -39.73 -10.33 3.66
N THR A 92 -40.39 -10.94 4.64
CA THR A 92 -41.33 -10.25 5.52
C THR A 92 -40.57 -9.48 6.60
N THR A 93 -41.21 -8.48 7.21
CA THR A 93 -40.59 -7.61 8.23
C THR A 93 -40.01 -8.40 9.42
N GLY A 94 -40.53 -9.61 9.70
CA GLY A 94 -40.00 -10.50 10.74
C GLY A 94 -38.64 -11.09 10.39
N GLU A 95 -38.43 -11.56 9.17
CA GLU A 95 -37.16 -12.14 8.70
C GLU A 95 -36.04 -11.08 8.67
N PHE A 96 -36.40 -9.82 8.40
CA PHE A 96 -35.46 -8.70 8.47
C PHE A 96 -35.02 -8.40 9.92
N ASN A 97 -35.95 -8.48 10.87
CA ASN A 97 -35.68 -8.20 12.27
C ASN A 97 -34.83 -9.31 12.92
N GLU A 98 -35.07 -10.57 12.55
CA GLU A 98 -34.23 -11.70 12.97
C GLU A 98 -32.78 -11.57 12.47
N LEU A 99 -32.59 -11.11 11.23
CA LEU A 99 -31.27 -10.86 10.68
C LEU A 99 -30.53 -9.73 11.41
N VAL A 100 -31.22 -8.64 11.75
CA VAL A 100 -30.64 -7.51 12.50
C VAL A 100 -30.17 -7.98 13.88
N VAL A 101 -31.01 -8.72 14.62
CA VAL A 101 -30.67 -9.25 15.95
C VAL A 101 -29.53 -10.25 15.87
N ALA A 102 -29.46 -11.05 14.81
CA ALA A 102 -28.40 -12.02 14.59
C ALA A 102 -27.05 -11.31 14.29
N CYS A 103 -27.06 -10.24 13.49
CA CYS A 103 -25.89 -9.40 13.24
C CYS A 103 -25.37 -8.68 14.50
N GLU A 104 -26.27 -8.19 15.35
CA GLU A 104 -25.90 -7.54 16.62
C GLU A 104 -25.22 -8.49 17.61
N LYS A 105 -25.61 -9.76 17.61
CA LYS A 105 -25.06 -10.78 18.53
C LYS A 105 -23.74 -11.39 18.05
N ALA A 106 -23.54 -11.50 16.74
CA ALA A 106 -22.38 -12.21 16.18
C ALA A 106 -21.15 -11.33 15.98
N GLY A 107 -21.26 -10.02 16.05
CA GLY A 107 -20.11 -9.12 15.98
C GLY A 107 -19.30 -9.17 14.67
N MET A 108 -19.75 -9.88 13.62
CA MET A 108 -19.39 -9.83 12.18
C MET A 108 -20.03 -11.04 11.44
N PRO A 109 -20.14 -11.04 10.09
CA PRO A 109 -21.21 -11.72 9.35
C PRO A 109 -20.90 -13.14 8.84
N ALA A 110 -19.65 -13.61 8.91
CA ALA A 110 -19.24 -14.85 8.23
C ALA A 110 -19.81 -16.11 8.89
N GLU A 111 -19.88 -16.14 10.23
CA GLU A 111 -20.41 -17.28 10.98
C GLU A 111 -21.95 -17.34 10.95
N LEU A 112 -22.60 -16.20 10.71
CA LEU A 112 -24.06 -16.06 10.64
C LEU A 112 -24.67 -16.74 9.41
N LEU A 113 -23.97 -16.66 8.28
CA LEU A 113 -24.38 -17.26 7.01
C LEU A 113 -24.36 -18.79 7.07
N ALA A 114 -23.32 -19.36 7.68
CA ALA A 114 -23.19 -20.82 7.82
C ALA A 114 -24.28 -21.42 8.72
N ALA A 115 -24.72 -20.67 9.74
CA ALA A 115 -25.77 -21.11 10.65
C ALA A 115 -27.20 -20.93 10.09
N SER A 116 -27.44 -19.89 9.27
CA SER A 116 -28.78 -19.56 8.76
C SER A 116 -29.09 -20.11 7.36
N SER A 117 -28.08 -20.28 6.50
CA SER A 117 -28.22 -20.89 5.19
C SER A 117 -26.91 -21.53 4.73
N PRO A 118 -26.68 -22.80 5.09
CA PRO A 118 -25.44 -23.51 4.76
C PRO A 118 -25.21 -23.64 3.24
N GLU A 119 -26.27 -23.67 2.41
CA GLU A 119 -26.11 -23.66 0.95
C GLU A 119 -25.51 -22.35 0.43
N LEU A 120 -25.91 -21.20 1.00
CA LEU A 120 -25.38 -19.89 0.61
C LEU A 120 -23.93 -19.73 1.05
N ALA A 121 -23.60 -20.22 2.25
CA ALA A 121 -22.22 -20.26 2.75
C ALA A 121 -21.30 -21.09 1.84
N SER A 122 -21.80 -22.22 1.32
CA SER A 122 -21.05 -23.06 0.37
C SER A 122 -20.82 -22.39 -0.99
N LEU A 123 -21.78 -21.61 -1.46
CA LEU A 123 -21.66 -20.87 -2.72
C LEU A 123 -20.66 -19.72 -2.59
N ILE A 124 -20.69 -18.98 -1.49
CA ILE A 124 -19.75 -17.88 -1.23
C ILE A 124 -18.32 -18.43 -1.09
N ALA A 125 -18.12 -19.52 -0.33
CA ALA A 125 -16.82 -20.18 -0.20
C ALA A 125 -16.21 -20.52 -1.56
N ARG A 126 -17.01 -21.09 -2.47
CA ARG A 126 -16.57 -21.39 -3.85
C ARG A 126 -16.22 -20.17 -4.69
N PHE A 127 -16.85 -19.01 -4.45
CA PHE A 127 -16.49 -17.77 -5.16
C PHE A 127 -15.27 -17.07 -4.55
N THR A 128 -14.94 -17.36 -3.29
CA THR A 128 -13.76 -16.81 -2.59
C THR A 128 -12.52 -17.71 -2.66
N GLU A 129 -12.67 -18.98 -3.06
CA GLU A 129 -11.59 -19.98 -3.08
C GLU A 129 -10.91 -20.20 -4.45
N ASP A 130 -11.20 -19.44 -5.51
CA ASP A 130 -10.38 -19.53 -6.74
C ASP A 130 -9.16 -18.56 -6.72
N PRO A 131 -7.99 -19.03 -7.18
CA PRO A 131 -6.63 -18.58 -6.80
C PRO A 131 -6.15 -17.23 -7.34
#